data_AF-A0A1E4NEJ6-F1
#
_entry.id   AF-A0A1E4NEJ6-F1
#
_cell.length_a   1.000
_cell.length_b   1.000
_cell.length_c   1.000
_cell.angle_alpha   90.00
_cell.angle_beta   90.00
_cell.angle_gamma   90.00
#
_symmetry.space_group_name_H-M   'P 1'
#
loop_
_entity.id
_entity.type
_entity.pdbx_description
1 polymer ?
#
loop_
_entity_poly.entity_id
_entity_poly.type
_entity_poly.pdbx_seq_one_letter_code
_entity_poly.pdbx_strand_id
1 'polypeptide(L)'
;MKFIDEAKIQVIAGKGGDGSASFRREKYIPKGGPDGGDGGRGGSVFAVADRNINTLIEFRYTRIFKAQRGENGRGAQCYGKAGEDMTIRVPVGTVFSDAETGVLVADLAEDGQTVCLAHGGKGGLGNIHFKSSTNRAPRQHTLGEPGEEFELALELKVLADVGLLGMPNAGKSTFIRAVSAARPKVADYPFTTLAPNLGVVRVDSERSFVIADIPGLIEGAAEGAGLGHQFLRHLQRTRLLLHLVDISPRWEAGDPVREARAIVEELRKYDQALYEKPRWLVLNKLDMVDEAEREAVVKQFVADYGWTGPVFAISALDGSGCSALTYAVMDYLAMAGRPAAAADPEGH
;
A
#
# COMPACT_ATOMS: atom_id res chain seq x y z
N MET A 1 -16.96 -2.93 5.97
CA MET A 1 -15.58 -3.47 6.05
C MET A 1 -14.61 -2.31 6.14
N LYS A 2 -13.74 -2.24 7.17
CA LYS A 2 -12.51 -1.39 7.26
C LYS A 2 -11.96 -0.78 5.95
N PHE A 3 -11.76 0.54 5.76
CA PHE A 3 -10.64 0.97 4.91
C PHE A 3 -9.45 0.71 5.83
N ILE A 4 -8.55 -0.18 5.40
CA ILE A 4 -7.50 -0.69 6.28
C ILE A 4 -6.23 -0.07 5.76
N ASP A 5 -6.10 1.22 6.05
CA ASP A 5 -4.83 1.92 5.99
C ASP A 5 -3.98 1.51 7.20
N GLU A 6 -4.60 0.83 8.18
CA GLU A 6 -3.97 0.33 9.39
C GLU A 6 -4.14 -1.19 9.56
N ALA A 7 -3.05 -1.94 9.63
CA ALA A 7 -3.09 -3.36 9.98
C ALA A 7 -2.20 -3.66 11.19
N LYS A 8 -2.52 -4.71 11.94
CA LYS A 8 -1.65 -5.23 12.99
C LYS A 8 -1.20 -6.63 12.63
N ILE A 9 0.11 -6.84 12.67
CA ILE A 9 0.73 -8.12 12.39
C ILE A 9 1.70 -8.49 13.50
N GLN A 10 1.91 -9.78 13.67
CA GLN A 10 2.94 -10.35 14.53
C GLN A 10 4.03 -10.93 13.62
N VAL A 11 5.26 -10.47 13.85
CA VAL A 11 6.44 -10.90 13.11
C VAL A 11 7.32 -11.71 14.04
N ILE A 12 7.59 -12.96 13.65
CA ILE A 12 8.34 -13.93 14.46
C ILE A 12 9.52 -14.44 13.64
N ALA A 13 10.73 -14.04 14.01
CA ALA A 13 11.93 -14.57 13.37
C ALA A 13 12.23 -16.01 13.80
N GLY A 14 13.01 -16.71 13.00
CA GLY A 14 13.43 -18.07 13.29
C GLY A 14 14.35 -18.13 14.51
N LYS A 15 14.11 -19.10 15.41
CA LYS A 15 15.10 -19.47 16.43
C LYS A 15 16.35 -20.06 15.75
N GLY A 16 17.53 -19.76 16.26
CA GLY A 16 18.74 -20.50 15.91
C GLY A 16 18.64 -21.98 16.29
N GLY A 17 19.27 -22.84 15.49
CA GLY A 17 19.40 -24.26 15.80
C GLY A 17 20.32 -24.46 17.01
N ASP A 18 20.09 -25.52 17.77
CA ASP A 18 20.92 -25.85 18.93
C ASP A 18 22.23 -26.51 18.48
N GLY A 19 23.33 -26.22 19.17
CA GLY A 19 24.60 -26.91 18.98
C GLY A 19 24.52 -28.35 19.50
N SER A 20 25.35 -29.24 18.95
CA SER A 20 25.37 -30.65 19.37
C SER A 20 26.52 -30.95 20.34
N ALA A 21 26.26 -31.78 21.35
CA ALA A 21 27.31 -32.42 22.14
C ALA A 21 27.48 -33.88 21.72
N SER A 22 28.29 -34.11 20.69
CA SER A 22 28.57 -35.44 20.15
C SER A 22 30.05 -35.82 20.29
N PHE A 23 30.31 -37.12 20.30
CA PHE A 23 31.66 -37.69 20.29
C PHE A 23 31.77 -38.75 19.22
N ARG A 24 32.94 -38.82 18.56
CA ARG A 24 33.23 -39.85 17.56
C ARG A 24 33.19 -41.23 18.21
N ARG A 25 32.51 -42.17 17.55
CA ARG A 25 32.44 -43.58 17.96
C ARG A 25 32.93 -44.45 16.81
N GLU A 26 34.08 -45.09 17.00
CA GLU A 26 34.69 -45.98 16.02
C GLU A 26 35.07 -47.30 16.70
N LYS A 27 34.94 -48.41 15.97
CA LYS A 27 35.10 -49.78 16.50
C LYS A 27 36.44 -50.03 17.21
N TYR A 28 37.50 -49.32 16.79
CA TYR A 28 38.86 -49.48 17.32
C TYR A 28 39.35 -48.28 18.14
N ILE A 29 38.49 -47.30 18.42
CA ILE A 29 38.83 -46.10 19.20
C ILE A 29 37.94 -46.02 20.45
N PRO A 30 38.46 -46.38 21.64
CA PRO A 30 37.68 -46.42 22.87
C PRO A 30 37.08 -45.07 23.29
N LYS A 31 37.76 -43.96 22.98
CA LYS A 31 37.34 -42.59 23.30
C LYS A 31 37.65 -41.65 22.14
N GLY A 32 36.70 -41.46 21.24
CA GLY A 32 36.82 -40.47 20.17
C GLY A 32 36.75 -39.03 20.70
N GLY A 33 37.35 -38.11 19.95
CA GLY A 33 37.25 -36.68 20.25
C GLY A 33 35.83 -36.12 20.05
N PRO A 34 35.58 -34.89 20.53
CA PRO A 34 34.30 -34.20 20.29
C PRO A 34 34.08 -33.97 18.78
N ASP A 35 32.85 -34.16 18.31
CA ASP A 35 32.44 -33.99 16.92
C ASP A 35 31.02 -33.42 16.76
N GLY A 36 30.50 -32.72 17.76
CA GLY A 36 29.24 -32.01 17.64
C GLY A 36 29.39 -30.73 16.82
N GLY A 37 28.65 -30.63 15.72
CA GLY A 37 28.54 -29.42 14.92
C GLY A 37 27.67 -28.34 15.56
N ASP A 38 27.75 -27.13 15.01
CA ASP A 38 26.95 -25.98 15.42
C ASP A 38 25.56 -26.01 14.80
N GLY A 39 24.61 -25.35 15.45
CA GLY A 39 23.29 -25.10 14.87
C GLY A 39 23.34 -24.01 13.80
N GLY A 40 22.39 -24.08 12.85
CA GLY A 40 22.21 -23.06 11.83
C GLY A 40 21.55 -21.80 12.38
N ARG A 41 21.74 -20.67 11.70
CA ARG A 41 21.03 -19.42 12.01
C ARG A 41 19.54 -19.56 11.72
N GLY A 42 18.68 -18.93 12.52
CA GLY A 42 17.27 -18.78 12.18
C GLY A 42 17.07 -17.81 11.01
N GLY A 43 15.99 -18.00 10.24
CA GLY A 43 15.58 -17.07 9.19
C GLY A 43 15.12 -15.74 9.79
N SER A 44 15.37 -14.65 9.10
CA SER A 44 14.92 -13.29 9.45
C SER A 44 13.63 -12.96 8.70
N VAL A 45 12.92 -11.93 9.16
CA VAL A 45 11.74 -11.42 8.46
C VAL A 45 12.04 -10.04 7.90
N PHE A 46 11.83 -9.90 6.59
CA PHE A 46 12.03 -8.67 5.84
C PHE A 46 10.69 -8.12 5.35
N ALA A 47 10.57 -6.80 5.29
CA ALA A 47 9.55 -6.11 4.53
C ALA A 47 10.14 -5.54 3.25
N VAL A 48 9.41 -5.67 2.15
CA VAL A 48 9.77 -5.11 0.85
C VAL A 48 8.61 -4.27 0.33
N ALA A 49 8.89 -3.02 -0.01
CA ALA A 49 7.92 -2.16 -0.65
C ALA A 49 7.77 -2.53 -2.12
N ASP A 50 6.53 -2.64 -2.57
CA ASP A 50 6.18 -3.04 -3.91
C ASP A 50 5.11 -2.10 -4.48
N ARG A 51 5.45 -1.47 -5.61
CA ARG A 51 4.57 -0.57 -6.37
C ARG A 51 3.30 -1.23 -6.88
N ASN A 52 3.28 -2.56 -7.01
CA ASN A 52 2.12 -3.30 -7.52
C ASN A 52 1.06 -3.56 -6.44
N ILE A 53 1.43 -3.39 -5.16
CA ILE A 53 0.52 -3.59 -4.03
C ILE A 53 0.04 -2.22 -3.55
N ASN A 54 -1.28 -2.04 -3.50
CA ASN A 54 -1.87 -0.73 -3.19
C ASN A 54 -2.69 -0.69 -1.90
N THR A 55 -2.91 -1.84 -1.23
CA THR A 55 -3.72 -1.90 -0.01
C THR A 55 -3.11 -2.84 1.03
N LEU A 56 -3.41 -2.63 2.32
CA LEU A 56 -2.98 -3.51 3.42
C LEU A 56 -4.03 -4.57 3.79
N ILE A 57 -5.01 -4.82 2.91
CA ILE A 57 -6.15 -5.69 3.23
C ILE A 57 -5.73 -7.14 3.53
N GLU A 58 -4.66 -7.62 2.90
CA GLU A 58 -4.15 -8.98 3.05
C GLU A 58 -3.70 -9.28 4.49
N PHE A 59 -3.10 -8.29 5.15
CA PHE A 59 -2.61 -8.37 6.54
C PHE A 59 -3.72 -8.55 7.58
N ARG A 60 -4.98 -8.37 7.18
CA ARG A 60 -6.12 -8.65 8.05
C ARG A 60 -6.40 -10.14 8.18
N TYR A 61 -6.20 -10.88 7.09
CA TYR A 61 -6.44 -12.32 7.00
C TYR A 61 -5.24 -13.09 7.51
N THR A 62 -4.03 -12.67 7.11
CA THR A 62 -2.77 -13.25 7.57
C THR A 62 -2.11 -12.29 8.54
N ARG A 63 -2.22 -12.58 9.83
CA ARG A 63 -1.68 -11.72 10.90
C ARG A 63 -0.34 -12.18 11.45
N ILE A 64 0.03 -13.45 11.26
CA ILE A 64 1.24 -14.03 11.85
C ILE A 64 2.20 -14.39 10.73
N PHE A 65 3.38 -13.78 10.76
CA PHE A 65 4.45 -14.03 9.81
C PHE A 65 5.64 -14.62 10.56
N LYS A 66 5.88 -15.92 10.34
CA LYS A 66 6.96 -16.68 10.99
C LYS A 66 8.02 -17.16 10.00
N ALA A 67 9.29 -16.78 10.23
CA ALA A 67 10.44 -17.31 9.48
C ALA A 67 10.85 -18.71 9.97
N GLN A 68 11.62 -19.42 9.14
CA GLN A 68 12.03 -20.80 9.45
C GLN A 68 13.10 -20.83 10.55
N ARG A 69 13.01 -21.80 11.47
CA ARG A 69 14.08 -22.05 12.46
C ARG A 69 15.33 -22.63 11.79
N GLY A 70 16.50 -22.35 12.35
CA GLY A 70 17.73 -23.02 11.98
C GLY A 70 17.72 -24.50 12.37
N GLU A 71 18.42 -25.34 11.61
CA GLU A 71 18.57 -26.75 11.97
C GLU A 71 19.59 -26.95 13.08
N ASN A 72 19.38 -27.97 13.92
CA ASN A 72 20.33 -28.31 14.97
C ASN A 72 21.61 -28.91 14.38
N GLY A 73 22.74 -28.65 15.03
CA GLY A 73 23.98 -29.35 14.77
C GLY A 73 23.84 -30.85 15.04
N ARG A 74 24.67 -31.66 14.38
CA ARG A 74 24.70 -33.12 14.56
C ARG A 74 26.13 -33.59 14.83
N GLY A 75 26.27 -34.88 15.14
CA GLY A 75 27.58 -35.53 15.20
C GLY A 75 28.31 -35.53 13.85
N ALA A 76 29.53 -36.04 13.83
CA ALA A 76 30.40 -36.04 12.65
C ALA A 76 30.70 -34.62 12.09
N GLN A 77 30.76 -33.61 12.97
CA GLN A 77 31.02 -32.21 12.64
C GLN A 77 30.01 -31.62 11.64
N CYS A 78 28.78 -32.14 11.65
CA CYS A 78 27.75 -31.71 10.73
C CYS A 78 27.04 -30.47 11.29
N TYR A 79 27.27 -29.33 10.64
CA TYR A 79 26.65 -28.05 10.97
C TYR A 79 25.21 -27.98 10.44
N GLY A 80 24.31 -27.40 11.23
CA GLY A 80 22.92 -27.21 10.86
C GLY A 80 22.74 -26.18 9.73
N LYS A 81 21.81 -26.45 8.81
CA LYS A 81 21.42 -25.49 7.77
C LYS A 81 20.76 -24.24 8.38
N ALA A 82 21.03 -23.07 7.80
CA ALA A 82 20.29 -21.85 8.12
C ALA A 82 18.81 -21.97 7.71
N GLY A 83 17.93 -21.40 8.52
CA GLY A 83 16.51 -21.27 8.19
C GLY A 83 16.31 -20.27 7.05
N GLU A 84 15.30 -20.53 6.22
CA GLU A 84 14.87 -19.63 5.15
C GLU A 84 14.21 -18.36 5.72
N ASP A 85 14.61 -17.22 5.14
CA ASP A 85 14.07 -15.91 5.46
C ASP A 85 12.63 -15.76 4.92
N MET A 86 11.81 -14.96 5.61
CA MET A 86 10.47 -14.60 5.14
C MET A 86 10.47 -13.17 4.63
N THR A 87 9.90 -12.95 3.45
CA THR A 87 9.69 -11.61 2.90
C THR A 87 8.21 -11.27 2.88
N ILE A 88 7.86 -10.12 3.45
CA ILE A 88 6.53 -9.53 3.47
C ILE A 88 6.50 -8.40 2.45
N ARG A 89 5.63 -8.50 1.44
CA ARG A 89 5.47 -7.42 0.45
C ARG A 89 4.40 -6.45 0.92
N VAL A 90 4.71 -5.16 0.96
CA VAL A 90 3.80 -4.09 1.38
C VAL A 90 3.68 -3.00 0.31
N PRO A 91 2.60 -2.23 0.30
CA PRO A 91 2.51 -1.04 -0.53
C PRO A 91 3.66 -0.05 -0.27
N VAL A 92 4.09 0.64 -1.32
CA VAL A 92 5.02 1.78 -1.18
C VAL A 92 4.35 2.91 -0.38
N GLY A 93 5.05 3.42 0.63
CA GLY A 93 4.56 4.38 1.63
C GLY A 93 4.01 3.73 2.91
N THR A 94 4.29 2.44 3.12
CA THR A 94 3.93 1.74 4.37
C THR A 94 4.92 2.05 5.47
N VAL A 95 4.37 2.46 6.60
CA VAL A 95 5.08 2.74 7.84
C VAL A 95 4.83 1.61 8.81
N PHE A 96 5.91 1.07 9.37
CA PHE A 96 5.85 0.11 10.46
C PHE A 96 6.15 0.85 11.77
N SER A 97 5.26 0.72 12.73
CA SER A 97 5.46 1.16 14.11
C SER A 97 5.24 0.00 15.08
N ASP A 98 5.88 0.08 16.23
CA ASP A 98 5.64 -0.88 17.31
C ASP A 98 4.20 -0.74 17.83
N ALA A 99 3.47 -1.85 17.94
CA ALA A 99 2.04 -1.84 18.19
C ALA A 99 1.65 -1.38 19.61
N GLU A 100 2.58 -1.42 20.57
CA GLU A 100 2.36 -0.98 21.95
C GLU A 100 2.87 0.44 22.19
N THR A 101 4.07 0.75 21.71
CA THR A 101 4.76 2.02 21.99
C THR A 101 4.51 3.09 20.93
N GLY A 102 4.09 2.70 19.72
CA GLY A 102 3.90 3.60 18.59
C GLY A 102 5.21 4.14 18.00
N VAL A 103 6.36 3.65 18.47
CA VAL A 103 7.68 4.06 17.96
C VAL A 103 7.82 3.59 16.51
N LEU A 104 8.29 4.50 15.66
CA LEU A 104 8.59 4.21 14.26
C LEU A 104 9.71 3.18 14.15
N VAL A 105 9.42 2.04 13.52
CA VAL A 105 10.38 0.96 13.25
C VAL A 105 10.96 1.10 11.84
N ALA A 106 10.11 1.34 10.85
CA ALA A 106 10.53 1.47 9.46
C ALA A 106 9.56 2.31 8.63
N ASP A 107 10.08 3.03 7.64
CA ASP A 107 9.28 3.71 6.62
C ASP A 107 9.78 3.27 5.24
N LEU A 108 8.90 2.61 4.47
CA LEU A 108 9.23 2.12 3.14
C LEU A 108 8.64 3.06 2.10
N ALA A 109 9.35 4.15 1.84
CA ALA A 109 8.93 5.22 0.93
C ALA A 109 9.19 4.92 -0.55
N GLU A 110 10.15 4.04 -0.85
CA GLU A 110 10.59 3.74 -2.22
C GLU A 110 10.25 2.30 -2.65
N ASP A 111 10.00 2.11 -3.94
CA ASP A 111 9.77 0.78 -4.51
C ASP A 111 11.04 -0.08 -4.46
N GLY A 112 10.88 -1.35 -4.07
CA GLY A 112 11.99 -2.29 -3.87
C GLY A 112 12.78 -2.05 -2.58
N GLN A 113 12.47 -1.00 -1.81
CA GLN A 113 13.11 -0.76 -0.53
C GLN A 113 12.85 -1.96 0.39
N THR A 114 13.93 -2.50 0.95
CA THR A 114 13.90 -3.69 1.81
C THR A 114 14.40 -3.34 3.20
N VAL A 115 13.66 -3.72 4.24
CA VAL A 115 14.04 -3.51 5.65
C VAL A 115 13.90 -4.81 6.42
N CYS A 116 14.87 -5.11 7.29
CA CYS A 116 14.76 -6.23 8.22
C CYS A 116 13.87 -5.80 9.41
N LEU A 117 12.72 -6.45 9.57
CA LEU A 117 11.79 -6.18 10.67
C LEU A 117 12.16 -6.98 11.93
N ALA A 118 12.64 -8.21 11.76
CA ALA A 118 13.00 -9.08 12.87
C ALA A 118 14.18 -9.98 12.48
N HIS A 119 15.26 -9.95 13.25
CA HIS A 119 16.45 -10.76 13.01
C HIS A 119 16.28 -12.19 13.54
N GLY A 120 16.67 -13.15 12.69
CA GLY A 120 16.77 -14.55 13.10
C GLY A 120 17.88 -14.78 14.12
N GLY A 121 17.59 -15.64 15.10
CA GLY A 121 18.49 -15.97 16.20
C GLY A 121 19.77 -16.68 15.73
N LYS A 122 20.87 -16.46 16.45
CA LYS A 122 22.15 -17.12 16.16
C LYS A 122 22.12 -18.60 16.50
N GLY A 123 22.82 -19.39 15.70
CA GLY A 123 23.00 -20.82 15.94
C GLY A 123 23.84 -21.08 17.20
N GLY A 124 23.49 -22.14 17.92
CA GLY A 124 24.22 -22.59 19.09
C GLY A 124 25.52 -23.30 18.71
N LEU A 125 26.57 -23.06 19.47
CA LEU A 125 27.88 -23.70 19.34
C LEU A 125 27.82 -25.16 19.82
N GLY A 126 28.34 -26.07 19.00
CA GLY A 126 28.59 -27.45 19.34
C GLY A 126 29.78 -27.62 20.29
N ASN A 127 29.96 -28.83 20.81
CA ASN A 127 30.99 -29.10 21.81
C ASN A 127 32.43 -28.93 21.31
N ILE A 128 32.66 -28.93 20.00
CA ILE A 128 33.98 -28.73 19.40
C ILE A 128 34.59 -27.38 19.82
N HIS A 129 33.78 -26.32 19.92
CA HIS A 129 34.25 -24.97 20.29
C HIS A 129 34.72 -24.85 21.74
N PHE A 130 34.27 -25.74 22.62
CA PHE A 130 34.64 -25.74 24.04
C PHE A 130 35.89 -26.58 24.34
N LYS A 131 36.54 -27.10 23.30
CA LYS A 131 37.75 -27.92 23.43
C LYS A 131 38.96 -27.02 23.72
N SER A 132 39.66 -27.32 24.81
CA SER A 132 40.91 -26.65 25.16
C SER A 132 41.99 -27.67 25.54
N SER A 133 43.22 -27.21 25.79
CA SER A 133 44.33 -28.05 26.24
C SER A 133 44.01 -28.77 27.56
N THR A 134 43.23 -28.13 28.43
CA THR A 134 42.75 -28.64 29.72
C THR A 134 41.41 -29.37 29.60
N ASN A 135 40.53 -28.97 28.67
CA ASN A 135 39.21 -29.58 28.45
C ASN A 135 39.17 -30.33 27.10
N ARG A 136 39.70 -31.56 27.07
CA ARG A 136 39.85 -32.34 25.82
C ARG A 136 38.55 -33.01 25.33
N ALA A 137 37.57 -33.22 26.21
CA ALA A 137 36.31 -33.90 25.91
C ALA A 137 35.10 -33.10 26.46
N PRO A 138 34.89 -31.86 25.99
CA PRO A 138 33.79 -31.02 26.42
C PRO A 138 32.43 -31.68 26.13
N ARG A 139 31.56 -31.69 27.13
CA ARG A 139 30.14 -32.08 27.00
C ARG A 139 29.20 -30.88 26.89
N GLN A 140 29.77 -29.68 26.95
CA GLN A 140 29.06 -28.41 26.86
C GLN A 140 28.68 -28.15 25.40
N HIS A 141 27.47 -27.65 25.19
CA HIS A 141 26.99 -27.09 23.94
C HIS A 141 26.10 -25.90 24.33
N THR A 142 25.86 -25.00 23.38
CA THR A 142 24.94 -23.88 23.59
C THR A 142 23.67 -24.11 22.77
N LEU A 143 22.55 -23.64 23.32
CA LEU A 143 21.28 -23.60 22.61
C LEU A 143 21.32 -22.44 21.60
N GLY A 144 20.55 -22.56 20.53
CA GLY A 144 20.39 -21.45 19.60
C GLY A 144 19.64 -20.30 20.27
N GLU A 145 20.03 -19.08 19.92
CA GLU A 145 19.37 -17.88 20.43
C GLU A 145 17.94 -17.79 19.89
N PRO A 146 16.98 -17.26 20.69
CA PRO A 146 15.66 -16.92 20.18
C PRO A 146 15.77 -15.89 19.05
N GLY A 147 14.88 -16.00 18.06
CA GLY A 147 14.70 -14.94 17.08
C GLY A 147 13.94 -13.77 17.71
N GLU A 148 14.08 -12.59 17.12
CA GLU A 148 13.29 -11.43 17.51
C GLU A 148 11.80 -11.64 17.19
N GLU A 149 10.94 -11.12 18.07
CA GLU A 149 9.49 -11.18 17.94
C GLU A 149 8.91 -9.81 18.25
N PHE A 150 8.11 -9.29 17.32
CA PHE A 150 7.49 -7.97 17.42
C PHE A 150 6.02 -8.02 17.01
N GLU A 151 5.18 -7.26 17.72
CA GLU A 151 3.88 -6.86 17.21
C GLU A 151 4.02 -5.49 16.54
N LEU A 152 3.72 -5.43 15.24
CA LEU A 152 3.86 -4.23 14.43
C LEU A 152 2.49 -3.74 13.97
N ALA A 153 2.28 -2.43 14.07
CA ALA A 153 1.24 -1.71 13.39
C ALA A 153 1.78 -1.20 12.05
N LEU A 154 1.00 -1.41 10.99
CA LEU A 154 1.29 -0.92 9.64
C LEU A 154 0.35 0.23 9.38
N GLU A 155 0.86 1.34 8.86
CA GLU A 155 0.07 2.48 8.42
C GLU A 155 0.47 2.86 6.98
N LEU A 156 -0.49 3.04 6.07
CA LEU A 156 -0.24 3.48 4.71
C LEU A 156 -0.37 5.00 4.59
N LYS A 157 0.73 5.71 4.31
CA LYS A 157 0.76 7.19 4.15
C LYS A 157 0.16 7.69 2.82
N VAL A 158 -0.17 6.80 1.87
CA VAL A 158 -0.65 7.18 0.53
C VAL A 158 -2.17 7.10 0.46
N LEU A 159 -2.82 8.24 0.19
CA LEU A 159 -4.27 8.40 0.33
C LEU A 159 -5.09 8.08 -0.93
N ALA A 160 -4.59 8.36 -2.13
CA ALA A 160 -5.32 8.06 -3.36
C ALA A 160 -4.44 8.06 -4.62
N ASP A 161 -4.71 7.14 -5.54
CA ASP A 161 -4.10 7.11 -6.86
C ASP A 161 -4.84 8.04 -7.84
N VAL A 162 -6.15 8.22 -7.64
CA VAL A 162 -7.05 8.94 -8.53
C VAL A 162 -7.93 9.91 -7.75
N GLY A 163 -8.00 11.16 -8.20
CA GLY A 163 -8.89 12.18 -7.63
C GLY A 163 -10.14 12.41 -8.49
N LEU A 164 -11.32 12.52 -7.87
CA LEU A 164 -12.56 12.92 -8.56
C LEU A 164 -12.80 14.41 -8.44
N LEU A 165 -12.95 15.06 -9.59
CA LEU A 165 -13.30 16.47 -9.75
C LEU A 165 -14.73 16.56 -10.32
N GLY A 166 -15.51 17.54 -9.89
CA GLY A 166 -16.85 17.77 -10.43
C GLY A 166 -17.77 18.43 -9.41
N MET A 167 -18.88 18.97 -9.91
CA MET A 167 -19.90 19.63 -9.09
C MET A 167 -20.45 18.68 -8.00
N PRO A 168 -20.97 19.20 -6.88
CA PRO A 168 -21.53 18.37 -5.79
C PRO A 168 -22.57 17.34 -6.27
N ASN A 169 -23.37 17.69 -7.29
CA ASN A 169 -24.42 16.84 -7.85
C ASN A 169 -24.00 16.05 -9.11
N ALA A 170 -22.72 16.10 -9.51
CA ALA A 170 -22.20 15.38 -10.67
C ALA A 170 -22.23 13.85 -10.51
N GLY A 171 -22.54 13.35 -9.30
CA GLY A 171 -22.65 11.93 -9.01
C GLY A 171 -21.33 11.28 -8.60
N LYS A 172 -20.36 12.06 -8.08
CA LYS A 172 -19.05 11.57 -7.58
C LYS A 172 -19.20 10.47 -6.54
N SER A 173 -19.98 10.70 -5.48
CA SER A 173 -20.19 9.69 -4.43
C SER A 173 -20.93 8.45 -4.95
N THR A 174 -21.85 8.62 -5.92
CA THR A 174 -22.55 7.50 -6.58
C THR A 174 -21.57 6.67 -7.40
N PHE A 175 -20.68 7.32 -8.15
CA PHE A 175 -19.63 6.67 -8.92
C PHE A 175 -18.70 5.86 -7.99
N ILE A 176 -18.18 6.46 -6.91
CA ILE A 176 -17.34 5.75 -5.93
C ILE A 176 -18.07 4.51 -5.38
N ARG A 177 -19.36 4.61 -5.06
CA ARG A 177 -20.16 3.45 -4.60
C ARG A 177 -20.32 2.37 -5.65
N ALA A 178 -20.46 2.74 -6.92
CA ALA A 178 -20.63 1.81 -8.03
C ALA A 178 -19.34 1.04 -8.37
N VAL A 179 -18.18 1.71 -8.33
CA VAL A 179 -16.89 1.09 -8.71
C VAL A 179 -16.11 0.49 -7.54
N SER A 180 -16.47 0.82 -6.30
CA SER A 180 -15.72 0.35 -5.13
C SER A 180 -16.10 -1.09 -4.77
N ALA A 181 -15.08 -1.95 -4.66
CA ALA A 181 -15.22 -3.33 -4.20
C ALA A 181 -15.56 -3.43 -2.69
N ALA A 182 -15.39 -2.33 -1.96
CA ALA A 182 -15.79 -2.17 -0.56
C ALA A 182 -16.81 -1.03 -0.40
N ARG A 183 -17.62 -1.03 0.67
CA ARG A 183 -18.46 0.14 0.99
C ARG A 183 -17.58 1.38 1.15
N PRO A 184 -17.81 2.46 0.39
CA PRO A 184 -17.04 3.70 0.51
C PRO A 184 -17.07 4.21 1.93
N LYS A 185 -15.94 4.70 2.40
CA LYS A 185 -15.80 5.20 3.77
C LYS A 185 -15.45 6.66 3.78
N VAL A 186 -16.06 7.32 4.75
CA VAL A 186 -15.76 8.66 5.20
C VAL A 186 -14.51 8.51 6.08
N ALA A 187 -13.40 9.12 5.69
CA ALA A 187 -12.14 9.04 6.42
C ALA A 187 -11.91 10.31 7.25
N ASP A 188 -11.88 10.15 8.57
CA ASP A 188 -11.75 11.24 9.52
C ASP A 188 -10.27 11.55 9.76
N TYR A 189 -9.65 12.31 8.86
CA TYR A 189 -8.24 12.73 9.03
C TYR A 189 -8.14 13.88 10.04
N PRO A 190 -7.06 13.94 10.86
CA PRO A 190 -6.88 15.00 11.88
C PRO A 190 -6.88 16.43 11.32
N PHE A 191 -6.68 16.57 10.01
CA PHE A 191 -6.56 17.84 9.28
C PHE A 191 -7.74 18.12 8.33
N THR A 192 -8.80 17.31 8.33
CA THR A 192 -9.98 17.53 7.48
C THR A 192 -11.20 17.91 8.30
N THR A 193 -11.87 19.02 7.98
CA THR A 193 -13.19 19.39 8.53
C THR A 193 -14.33 18.63 7.86
N LEU A 194 -14.13 18.21 6.60
CA LEU A 194 -15.01 17.35 5.84
C LEU A 194 -14.24 16.09 5.45
N ALA A 195 -14.62 14.96 6.04
CA ALA A 195 -13.98 13.68 5.77
C ALA A 195 -14.23 13.25 4.30
N PRO A 196 -13.18 13.05 3.49
CA PRO A 196 -13.33 12.70 2.08
C PRO A 196 -13.93 11.31 1.91
N ASN A 197 -14.67 11.12 0.82
CA ASN A 197 -15.16 9.79 0.43
C ASN A 197 -14.06 9.05 -0.31
N LEU A 198 -13.60 7.93 0.25
CA LEU A 198 -12.62 7.04 -0.38
C LEU A 198 -13.29 5.75 -0.86
N GLY A 199 -12.85 5.26 -2.02
CA GLY A 199 -13.26 3.97 -2.58
C GLY A 199 -12.07 3.18 -3.10
N VAL A 200 -12.05 1.87 -2.82
CA VAL A 200 -11.06 0.95 -3.38
C VAL A 200 -11.67 0.28 -4.60
N VAL A 201 -11.10 0.54 -5.77
CA VAL A 201 -11.49 -0.14 -7.00
C VAL A 201 -10.59 -1.34 -7.20
N ARG A 202 -11.19 -2.54 -7.25
CA ARG A 202 -10.50 -3.78 -7.55
C ARG A 202 -10.78 -4.18 -8.99
N VAL A 203 -9.75 -4.21 -9.82
CA VAL A 203 -9.86 -4.59 -11.23
C VAL A 203 -9.64 -6.09 -11.41
N ASP A 204 -8.69 -6.68 -10.67
CA ASP A 204 -8.52 -8.14 -10.59
C ASP A 204 -7.93 -8.59 -9.24
N SER A 205 -7.41 -9.83 -9.17
CA SER A 205 -6.86 -10.40 -7.93
C SER A 205 -5.69 -9.62 -7.35
N GLU A 206 -4.85 -9.02 -8.19
CA GLU A 206 -3.60 -8.35 -7.81
C GLU A 206 -3.60 -6.84 -8.10
N ARG A 207 -4.50 -6.37 -8.97
CA ARG A 207 -4.60 -4.96 -9.40
C ARG A 207 -5.78 -4.27 -8.71
N SER A 208 -5.44 -3.26 -7.92
CA SER A 208 -6.39 -2.37 -7.26
C SER A 208 -5.85 -0.95 -7.24
N PHE A 209 -6.72 0.06 -7.11
CA PHE A 209 -6.31 1.45 -6.92
C PHE A 209 -7.31 2.19 -6.04
N VAL A 210 -6.87 3.29 -5.43
CA VAL A 210 -7.70 4.09 -4.53
C VAL A 210 -8.19 5.35 -5.24
N ILE A 211 -9.51 5.57 -5.19
CA ILE A 211 -10.16 6.80 -5.65
C ILE A 211 -10.55 7.63 -4.43
N ALA A 212 -10.18 8.91 -4.45
CA ALA A 212 -10.68 9.91 -3.51
C ALA A 212 -11.63 10.88 -4.20
N ASP A 213 -12.75 11.17 -3.56
CA ASP A 213 -13.49 12.39 -3.83
C ASP A 213 -12.66 13.59 -3.39
N ILE A 214 -12.58 14.62 -4.22
CA ILE A 214 -12.07 15.92 -3.83
C ILE A 214 -13.29 16.69 -3.31
N PRO A 215 -13.56 16.72 -1.99
CA PRO A 215 -14.64 17.52 -1.45
C PRO A 215 -14.38 19.00 -1.76
N GLY A 216 -15.43 19.68 -2.24
CA GLY A 216 -15.62 21.12 -2.08
C GLY A 216 -14.43 22.03 -2.41
N LEU A 217 -13.93 21.99 -3.65
CA LEU A 217 -13.67 23.27 -4.31
C LEU A 217 -15.02 24.02 -4.27
N ILE A 218 -15.05 25.21 -3.66
CA ILE A 218 -16.15 26.11 -3.18
C ILE A 218 -17.01 25.62 -1.99
N GLU A 219 -17.22 26.32 -0.87
CA GLU A 219 -17.02 27.73 -0.44
C GLU A 219 -16.25 27.77 0.90
N GLY A 220 -15.25 28.64 1.06
CA GLY A 220 -14.56 28.86 2.35
C GLY A 220 -13.08 28.42 2.42
N ALA A 221 -12.54 27.74 1.40
CA ALA A 221 -11.09 27.42 1.36
C ALA A 221 -10.20 28.66 1.09
N ALA A 222 -10.76 29.73 0.53
CA ALA A 222 -10.07 31.00 0.30
C ALA A 222 -9.97 31.89 1.56
N GLU A 223 -10.82 31.68 2.57
CA GLU A 223 -10.86 32.48 3.80
C GLU A 223 -10.44 31.64 5.02
N GLY A 224 -9.13 31.37 5.13
CA GLY A 224 -8.50 31.26 6.45
C GLY A 224 -8.73 29.97 7.26
N ALA A 225 -8.10 28.87 6.86
CA ALA A 225 -7.52 27.90 7.78
C ALA A 225 -6.51 27.03 7.01
N GLY A 226 -5.24 26.94 7.44
CA GLY A 226 -4.16 26.19 6.76
C GLY A 226 -4.38 24.68 6.54
N LEU A 227 -5.60 24.18 6.76
CA LEU A 227 -6.06 22.79 6.64
C LEU A 227 -6.30 22.36 5.18
N GLY A 228 -6.80 23.26 4.31
CA GLY A 228 -7.03 22.97 2.89
C GLY A 228 -5.74 22.72 2.11
N HIS A 229 -4.66 23.41 2.47
CA HIS A 229 -3.35 23.29 1.83
C HIS A 229 -2.69 21.91 2.10
N GLN A 230 -2.87 21.34 3.30
CA GLN A 230 -2.39 20.00 3.61
C GLN A 230 -3.17 18.93 2.83
N PHE A 231 -4.50 19.00 2.78
CA PHE A 231 -5.31 18.06 1.99
C PHE A 231 -4.93 18.09 0.49
N LEU A 232 -4.73 19.29 -0.06
CA LEU A 232 -4.30 19.47 -1.46
C LEU A 232 -2.88 18.93 -1.70
N ARG A 233 -1.95 19.09 -0.75
CA ARG A 233 -0.61 18.45 -0.82
C ARG A 233 -0.69 16.93 -0.91
N HIS A 234 -1.67 16.30 -0.27
CA HIS A 234 -1.90 14.86 -0.43
C HIS A 234 -2.53 14.52 -1.79
N LEU A 235 -3.42 15.38 -2.29
CA LEU A 235 -3.99 15.29 -3.64
C LEU A 235 -2.97 15.52 -4.75
N GLN A 236 -1.90 16.27 -4.49
CA GLN A 236 -0.75 16.37 -5.40
C GLN A 236 -0.06 15.02 -5.63
N ARG A 237 -0.30 14.00 -4.80
CA ARG A 237 0.21 12.63 -5.03
C ARG A 237 -0.71 11.77 -5.90
N THR A 238 -1.93 12.21 -6.20
CA THR A 238 -2.78 11.53 -7.20
C THR A 238 -2.13 11.60 -8.58
N ARG A 239 -2.30 10.56 -9.38
CA ARG A 239 -1.64 10.44 -10.69
C ARG A 239 -2.57 10.83 -11.83
N LEU A 240 -3.87 10.76 -11.58
CA LEU A 240 -4.93 11.04 -12.54
C LEU A 240 -6.08 11.77 -11.86
N LEU A 241 -6.64 12.76 -12.55
CA LEU A 241 -7.89 13.40 -12.16
C LEU A 241 -9.02 12.96 -13.10
N LEU A 242 -10.13 12.49 -12.53
CA LEU A 242 -11.35 12.21 -13.28
C LEU A 242 -12.32 13.37 -13.09
N HIS A 243 -12.62 14.07 -14.18
CA HIS A 243 -13.56 15.18 -14.17
C HIS A 243 -14.96 14.70 -14.53
N LEU A 244 -15.80 14.52 -13.52
CA LEU A 244 -17.18 14.11 -13.65
C LEU A 244 -18.07 15.32 -13.96
N VAL A 245 -18.78 15.25 -15.08
CA VAL A 245 -19.74 16.26 -15.53
C VAL A 245 -21.11 15.59 -15.69
N ASP A 246 -22.14 16.24 -15.15
CA ASP A 246 -23.53 15.83 -15.35
C ASP A 246 -24.02 16.29 -16.73
N ILE A 247 -24.42 15.34 -17.58
CA ILE A 247 -24.97 15.64 -18.92
C ILE A 247 -26.49 15.45 -19.00
N SER A 248 -27.16 15.28 -17.85
CA SER A 248 -28.61 15.08 -17.85
C SER A 248 -29.35 16.33 -18.34
N PRO A 249 -30.39 16.18 -19.18
CA PRO A 249 -31.21 17.28 -19.67
C PRO A 249 -32.17 17.72 -18.57
N ARG A 250 -31.66 18.42 -17.54
CA ARG A 250 -32.51 19.03 -16.51
C ARG A 250 -32.75 20.50 -16.86
N TRP A 251 -34.02 20.87 -16.95
CA TRP A 251 -34.52 22.25 -17.14
C TRP A 251 -33.98 23.27 -16.11
N GLU A 252 -33.47 22.80 -14.97
CA GLU A 252 -32.96 23.64 -13.86
C GLU A 252 -31.45 23.52 -13.62
N ALA A 253 -30.73 22.63 -14.31
CA ALA A 253 -29.28 22.52 -14.19
C ALA A 253 -28.63 23.50 -15.17
N GLY A 254 -27.57 24.20 -14.75
CA GLY A 254 -26.89 25.18 -15.58
C GLY A 254 -26.28 24.57 -16.84
N ASP A 255 -25.68 25.41 -17.68
CA ASP A 255 -24.91 24.95 -18.84
C ASP A 255 -23.76 24.02 -18.36
N PRO A 256 -23.77 22.72 -18.71
CA PRO A 256 -22.76 21.75 -18.25
C PRO A 256 -21.33 22.15 -18.65
N VAL A 257 -21.18 22.83 -19.79
CA VAL A 257 -19.88 23.31 -20.29
C VAL A 257 -19.36 24.42 -19.38
N ARG A 258 -20.25 25.33 -18.96
CA ARG A 258 -19.91 26.43 -18.05
C ARG A 258 -19.54 25.91 -16.66
N GLU A 259 -20.27 24.95 -16.12
CA GLU A 259 -19.96 24.32 -14.82
C GLU A 259 -18.60 23.61 -14.85
N ALA A 260 -18.35 22.83 -15.91
CA ALA A 260 -17.07 22.17 -16.10
C ALA A 260 -15.90 23.18 -16.21
N ARG A 261 -16.10 24.32 -16.89
CA ARG A 261 -15.10 25.39 -16.95
C ARG A 261 -14.88 26.07 -15.60
N ALA A 262 -15.94 26.32 -14.83
CA ALA A 262 -15.86 26.96 -13.53
C ALA A 262 -14.98 26.16 -12.54
N ILE A 263 -15.21 24.85 -12.46
CA ILE A 263 -14.43 23.95 -11.59
C ILE A 263 -12.95 23.89 -12.01
N VAL A 264 -12.67 23.97 -13.31
CA VAL A 264 -11.29 23.95 -13.82
C VAL A 264 -10.56 25.27 -13.55
N GLU A 265 -11.24 26.40 -13.71
CA GLU A 265 -10.67 27.70 -13.36
C GLU A 265 -10.44 27.83 -11.86
N GLU A 266 -11.32 27.23 -11.06
CA GLU A 266 -11.12 27.16 -9.62
C GLU A 266 -9.90 26.31 -9.27
N LEU A 267 -9.80 25.09 -9.81
CA LEU A 267 -8.62 24.24 -9.63
C LEU A 267 -7.32 24.99 -9.97
N ARG A 268 -7.32 25.77 -11.05
CA ARG A 268 -6.19 26.60 -11.49
C ARG A 268 -5.83 27.69 -10.49
N LYS A 269 -6.82 28.37 -9.90
CA LYS A 269 -6.61 29.44 -8.91
C LYS A 269 -5.99 28.91 -7.62
N TYR A 270 -6.28 27.68 -7.23
CA TYR A 270 -5.76 27.08 -6.01
C TYR A 270 -4.38 26.44 -6.19
N ASP A 271 -4.17 25.66 -7.26
CA ASP A 271 -2.93 24.91 -7.46
C ASP A 271 -2.61 24.65 -8.94
N GLN A 272 -1.54 25.30 -9.42
CA GLN A 272 -1.06 25.15 -10.80
C GLN A 272 -0.53 23.73 -11.09
N ALA A 273 0.13 23.09 -10.13
CA ALA A 273 0.66 21.74 -10.30
C ALA A 273 -0.46 20.70 -10.38
N LEU A 274 -1.57 20.92 -9.68
CA LEU A 274 -2.76 20.06 -9.78
C LEU A 274 -3.53 20.28 -11.09
N TYR A 275 -3.56 21.52 -11.59
CA TYR A 275 -4.15 21.88 -12.89
C TYR A 275 -3.43 21.24 -14.08
N GLU A 276 -2.10 21.16 -14.03
CA GLU A 276 -1.27 20.58 -15.11
C GLU A 276 -1.34 19.05 -15.18
N LYS A 277 -2.00 18.41 -14.21
CA LYS A 277 -2.08 16.95 -14.19
C LYS A 277 -2.89 16.37 -15.34
N PRO A 278 -2.57 15.11 -15.71
CA PRO A 278 -3.42 14.31 -16.56
C PRO A 278 -4.84 14.28 -16.00
N ARG A 279 -5.78 14.76 -16.82
CA ARG A 279 -7.20 14.80 -16.49
C ARG A 279 -7.96 14.04 -17.57
N TRP A 280 -8.94 13.23 -17.18
CA TRP A 280 -9.87 12.59 -18.10
C TRP A 280 -11.28 13.12 -17.86
N LEU A 281 -12.03 13.29 -18.94
CA LEU A 281 -13.41 13.76 -18.87
C LEU A 281 -14.34 12.56 -18.73
N VAL A 282 -15.22 12.60 -17.74
CA VAL A 282 -16.19 11.56 -17.43
C VAL A 282 -17.59 12.17 -17.47
N LEU A 283 -18.35 11.88 -18.52
CA LEU A 283 -19.72 12.33 -18.68
C LEU A 283 -20.65 11.34 -17.98
N ASN A 284 -21.31 11.79 -16.92
CA ASN A 284 -22.13 10.96 -16.05
C ASN A 284 -23.62 11.24 -16.25
N LYS A 285 -24.47 10.32 -15.79
CA LYS A 285 -25.94 10.34 -15.91
C LYS A 285 -26.48 10.10 -17.31
N LEU A 286 -25.81 9.25 -18.10
CA LEU A 286 -26.30 8.81 -19.42
C LEU A 286 -27.66 8.09 -19.36
N ASP A 287 -28.03 7.54 -18.20
CA ASP A 287 -29.33 6.92 -17.95
C ASP A 287 -30.50 7.88 -18.18
N MET A 288 -30.28 9.18 -18.00
CA MET A 288 -31.26 10.24 -18.19
C MET A 288 -31.33 10.77 -19.63
N VAL A 289 -30.48 10.26 -20.54
CA VAL A 289 -30.43 10.65 -21.95
C VAL A 289 -30.92 9.48 -22.81
N ASP A 290 -31.81 9.77 -23.75
CA ASP A 290 -32.34 8.79 -24.69
C ASP A 290 -31.21 8.14 -25.50
N GLU A 291 -31.25 6.81 -25.62
CA GLU A 291 -30.15 6.02 -26.19
C GLU A 291 -29.76 6.46 -27.61
N ALA A 292 -30.75 6.90 -28.41
CA ALA A 292 -30.54 7.42 -29.76
C ALA A 292 -29.80 8.77 -29.80
N GLU A 293 -29.84 9.54 -28.71
CA GLU A 293 -29.28 10.90 -28.64
C GLU A 293 -27.95 10.96 -27.87
N ARG A 294 -27.61 9.90 -27.11
CA ARG A 294 -26.39 9.84 -26.27
C ARG A 294 -25.13 10.21 -27.03
N GLU A 295 -24.90 9.64 -28.20
CA GLU A 295 -23.71 9.94 -28.99
C GLU A 295 -23.66 11.39 -29.47
N ALA A 296 -24.81 11.95 -29.85
CA ALA A 296 -24.91 13.32 -30.33
C ALA A 296 -24.61 14.31 -29.20
N VAL A 297 -25.21 14.09 -28.01
CA VAL A 297 -24.99 14.91 -26.82
C VAL A 297 -23.53 14.88 -26.38
N VAL A 298 -22.90 13.69 -26.36
CA VAL A 298 -21.48 13.54 -26.01
C VAL A 298 -20.58 14.29 -27.00
N LYS A 299 -20.81 14.12 -28.31
CA LYS A 299 -20.02 14.81 -29.35
C LYS A 299 -20.18 16.33 -29.27
N GLN A 300 -21.40 16.80 -29.03
CA GLN A 300 -21.70 18.22 -28.90
C GLN A 300 -21.00 18.81 -27.67
N PHE A 301 -21.10 18.17 -26.51
CA PHE A 301 -20.40 18.62 -25.31
C PHE A 301 -18.88 18.71 -25.52
N VAL A 302 -18.27 17.69 -26.14
CA VAL A 302 -16.81 17.67 -26.39
C VAL A 302 -16.40 18.80 -27.34
N ALA A 303 -17.21 19.06 -28.37
CA ALA A 303 -16.97 20.17 -29.31
C ALA A 303 -17.08 21.54 -28.61
N ASP A 304 -18.14 21.75 -27.82
CA ASP A 304 -18.41 23.02 -27.14
C ASP A 304 -17.39 23.30 -26.01
N TYR A 305 -16.96 22.25 -25.32
CA TYR A 305 -15.96 22.34 -24.26
C TYR A 305 -14.53 22.47 -24.83
N GLY A 306 -14.27 21.95 -26.03
CA GLY A 306 -12.98 22.03 -26.72
C GLY A 306 -11.93 21.05 -26.18
N TRP A 307 -12.36 19.85 -25.79
CA TRP A 307 -11.52 18.88 -25.10
C TRP A 307 -10.85 17.88 -26.04
N THR A 308 -9.55 17.69 -25.88
CA THR A 308 -8.71 16.81 -26.72
C THR A 308 -8.23 15.55 -26.01
N GLY A 309 -8.52 15.41 -24.72
CA GLY A 309 -8.11 14.27 -23.90
C GLY A 309 -9.11 13.10 -23.96
N PRO A 310 -8.86 12.02 -23.20
CA PRO A 310 -9.78 10.89 -23.09
C PRO A 310 -11.14 11.33 -22.54
N VAL A 311 -12.21 10.78 -23.13
CA VAL A 311 -13.60 11.00 -22.75
C VAL A 311 -14.26 9.65 -22.51
N PHE A 312 -14.89 9.51 -21.35
CA PHE A 312 -15.67 8.34 -20.98
C PHE A 312 -17.09 8.78 -20.69
N ALA A 313 -18.07 8.05 -21.19
CA ALA A 313 -19.47 8.30 -20.90
C ALA A 313 -20.00 7.13 -20.06
N ILE A 314 -20.54 7.42 -18.89
CA ILE A 314 -20.93 6.43 -17.89
C ILE A 314 -22.32 6.71 -17.32
N SER A 315 -22.96 5.68 -16.78
CA SER A 315 -24.03 5.81 -15.78
C SER A 315 -23.53 5.22 -14.47
N ALA A 316 -23.25 6.08 -13.50
CA ALA A 316 -22.89 5.64 -12.15
C ALA A 316 -24.04 4.91 -11.45
N LEU A 317 -25.30 5.11 -11.86
CA LEU A 317 -26.46 4.46 -11.27
C LEU A 317 -26.63 3.02 -11.78
N ASP A 318 -26.50 2.84 -13.10
CA ASP A 318 -26.70 1.54 -13.75
C ASP A 318 -25.41 0.72 -13.87
N GLY A 319 -24.25 1.34 -13.63
CA GLY A 319 -22.93 0.74 -13.79
C GLY A 319 -22.44 0.67 -15.24
N SER A 320 -23.22 1.17 -16.22
CA SER A 320 -22.83 1.17 -17.63
C SER A 320 -21.61 2.07 -17.86
N GLY A 321 -20.64 1.59 -18.64
CA GLY A 321 -19.38 2.30 -18.91
C GLY A 321 -18.38 2.36 -17.73
N CYS A 322 -18.81 2.05 -16.50
CA CYS A 322 -17.95 2.14 -15.32
C CYS A 322 -16.78 1.16 -15.36
N SER A 323 -17.02 -0.10 -15.77
CA SER A 323 -15.94 -1.10 -15.88
C SER A 323 -14.89 -0.70 -16.91
N ALA A 324 -15.31 -0.21 -18.08
CA ALA A 324 -14.39 0.24 -19.13
C ALA A 324 -13.50 1.39 -18.64
N LEU A 325 -14.09 2.34 -17.91
CA LEU A 325 -13.34 3.42 -17.26
C LEU A 325 -12.33 2.88 -16.24
N THR A 326 -12.73 1.96 -15.34
CA THR A 326 -11.82 1.42 -14.32
C THR A 326 -10.66 0.61 -14.90
N TYR A 327 -10.90 -0.14 -15.97
CA TYR A 327 -9.83 -0.84 -16.70
C TYR A 327 -8.85 0.15 -17.33
N ALA A 328 -9.36 1.15 -18.05
CA ALA A 328 -8.52 2.17 -18.68
C ALA A 328 -7.67 2.92 -17.64
N VAL A 329 -8.28 3.29 -16.50
CA VAL A 329 -7.58 3.95 -15.40
C VAL A 329 -6.46 3.06 -14.85
N MET A 330 -6.72 1.77 -14.63
CA MET A 330 -5.69 0.84 -14.15
C MET A 330 -4.53 0.69 -15.13
N ASP A 331 -4.82 0.60 -16.43
CA ASP A 331 -3.78 0.51 -17.46
C ASP A 331 -2.94 1.78 -17.52
N TYR A 332 -3.59 2.95 -17.40
CA TYR A 332 -2.89 4.23 -17.28
C TYR A 332 -2.00 4.30 -16.03
N LEU A 333 -2.51 3.85 -14.88
CA LEU A 333 -1.74 3.77 -13.65
C LEU A 333 -0.60 2.74 -13.74
N ALA A 334 -0.74 1.67 -14.51
CA ALA A 334 0.37 0.75 -14.73
C ALA A 334 1.48 1.40 -15.59
N MET A 335 1.10 2.14 -16.62
CA MET A 335 2.04 2.78 -17.56
C MET A 335 2.73 4.02 -17.00
N ALA A 336 2.03 4.87 -16.24
CA ALA A 336 2.53 6.20 -15.91
C ALA A 336 3.65 6.23 -14.84
N GLY A 337 3.93 5.13 -14.13
CA GLY A 337 4.82 5.11 -12.94
C GLY A 337 4.38 6.05 -11.80
N ARG A 338 4.81 5.84 -10.56
CA ARG A 338 4.59 6.85 -9.49
C ARG A 338 5.53 8.04 -9.72
N PRO A 339 5.07 9.29 -9.56
CA PRO A 339 5.98 10.43 -9.51
C PRO A 339 6.96 10.22 -8.33
N ALA A 340 8.24 10.51 -8.56
CA ALA A 340 9.26 10.46 -7.51
C ALA A 340 8.84 11.39 -6.36
N ALA A 341 9.00 10.94 -5.12
CA ALA A 341 8.73 11.76 -3.95
C ALA A 341 9.55 13.06 -4.06
N ALA A 342 8.87 14.20 -4.17
CA ALA A 342 9.51 15.48 -3.95
C ALA A 342 10.09 15.44 -2.53
N ALA A 343 11.41 15.54 -2.41
CA ALA A 343 12.09 15.63 -1.13
C ALA A 343 11.47 16.79 -0.33
N ASP A 344 10.90 16.50 0.83
CA ASP A 344 10.44 17.52 1.76
C ASP A 344 11.63 18.45 2.09
N PRO A 345 11.56 19.77 1.84
CA PRO A 345 12.62 20.69 2.20
C PRO A 345 12.58 21.11 3.67
N GLU A 346 11.76 20.50 4.52
CA GLU A 346 11.63 20.87 5.92
C GLU A 346 11.85 19.67 6.84
N GLY A 347 13.13 19.33 7.03
CA GLY A 347 13.62 18.60 8.20
C GLY A 347 14.36 19.57 9.12
N HIS A 348 13.63 20.15 10.09
CA HIS A 348 14.20 20.73 11.30
C HIS A 348 13.30 20.43 12.51
#